data_AF-A0A2A2ARE9-F1
#
_entry.id   AF-A0A2A2ARE9-F1
#
_cell.length_a   1.000
_cell.length_b   1.000
_cell.length_c   1.000
_cell.angle_alpha   90.00
_cell.angle_beta   90.00
_cell.angle_gamma   90.00
#
_symmetry.space_group_name_H-M   'P 1'
#
loop_
_entity.id
_entity.type
_entity.pdbx_description
1 polymer ?
#
loop_
_entity_poly.entity_id
_entity_poly.type
_entity_poly.pdbx_seq_one_letter_code
_entity_poly.pdbx_strand_id
1 'polypeptide(L)'
;MTSTWWFWMFAGLVSLLGGVLALFNPFAATLTAELLVGWTFVAVGAAALLSALRERGKGGRLMSVLLGLVALIMGIELLAKPLSGIVSLTVVVGVILIVSGVLRIAFALRQPSSPARWALLLSGLLSLALAGMIFSGFPQSAAVVLGLFLAIELIANGVALIMLALMRKALLARLR
;
A
#
# COMPACT_ATOMS: atom_id res chain seq x y z
N MET A 1 -27.02 12.51 -12.62
CA MET A 1 -25.71 11.84 -12.41
C MET A 1 -24.64 12.93 -12.37
N THR A 2 -24.09 13.22 -11.19
CA THR A 2 -23.08 14.28 -11.03
C THR A 2 -21.84 13.97 -11.85
N SER A 3 -21.23 15.01 -12.42
CA SER A 3 -20.04 14.95 -13.27
C SER A 3 -18.78 14.56 -12.47
N THR A 4 -18.75 13.35 -11.90
CA THR A 4 -17.67 12.90 -11.03
C THR A 4 -16.40 12.57 -11.82
N TRP A 5 -16.43 12.53 -13.17
CA TRP A 5 -15.23 12.23 -13.98
C TRP A 5 -14.06 13.15 -13.65
N TRP A 6 -14.35 14.44 -13.40
CA TRP A 6 -13.32 15.44 -13.12
C TRP A 6 -12.54 15.11 -11.84
N PHE A 7 -13.21 14.60 -10.81
CA PHE A 7 -12.57 14.17 -9.57
C PHE A 7 -11.58 13.03 -9.80
N TRP A 8 -11.98 12.01 -10.57
CA TRP A 8 -11.10 10.87 -10.91
C TRP A 8 -9.90 11.31 -11.75
N MET A 9 -10.11 12.26 -12.68
CA MET A 9 -9.04 12.83 -13.50
C MET A 9 -8.02 13.59 -12.64
N PHE A 10 -8.50 14.46 -11.76
CA PHE A 10 -7.64 15.25 -10.88
C PHE A 10 -6.88 14.36 -9.90
N ALA A 11 -7.56 13.41 -9.25
CA ALA A 11 -6.92 12.43 -8.37
C ALA A 11 -5.85 11.62 -9.11
N GLY A 12 -6.13 11.19 -10.35
CA GLY A 12 -5.18 10.48 -11.18
C GLY A 12 -3.94 11.31 -11.54
N LEU A 13 -4.13 12.58 -11.91
CA LEU A 13 -3.02 13.50 -12.22
C LEU A 13 -2.16 13.78 -10.99
N VAL A 14 -2.78 14.05 -9.83
CA VAL A 14 -2.06 14.27 -8.57
C VAL A 14 -1.27 13.02 -8.16
N SER A 15 -1.87 11.83 -8.26
CA SER A 15 -1.20 10.56 -7.97
C SER A 15 -0.01 10.33 -8.91
N LEU A 16 -0.20 10.54 -10.21
CA LEU A 16 0.85 10.37 -11.21
C LEU A 16 2.03 11.31 -10.95
N LEU A 17 1.76 12.60 -10.74
CA LEU A 17 2.79 13.60 -10.45
C LEU A 17 3.49 13.29 -9.12
N GLY A 18 2.73 12.94 -8.08
CA GLY A 18 3.29 12.53 -6.79
C GLY A 18 4.23 11.33 -6.92
N GLY A 19 3.87 10.33 -7.73
CA GLY A 19 4.72 9.18 -8.00
C GLY A 19 5.98 9.53 -8.79
N VAL A 20 5.90 10.41 -9.79
CA VAL A 20 7.08 10.89 -10.52
C VAL A 20 8.01 11.69 -9.60
N LEU A 21 7.47 12.57 -8.75
CA LEU A 21 8.25 13.31 -7.76
C LEU A 21 8.91 12.38 -6.73
N ALA A 22 8.23 11.31 -6.33
CA ALA A 22 8.77 10.31 -5.43
C ALA A 22 9.98 9.56 -6.01
N LEU A 23 10.08 9.41 -7.34
CA LEU A 23 11.27 8.82 -7.98
C LEU A 23 12.51 9.72 -7.87
N PHE A 24 12.35 11.05 -7.87
CA PHE A 24 13.47 11.98 -7.72
C PHE A 24 14.03 12.00 -6.29
N ASN A 25 13.19 11.74 -5.28
CA ASN A 25 13.62 11.63 -3.90
C ASN A 25 12.92 10.45 -3.19
N PRO A 26 13.41 9.21 -3.40
CA PRO A 26 12.81 8.01 -2.82
C PRO A 26 12.82 8.02 -1.29
N PHE A 27 13.83 8.63 -0.67
CA PHE A 27 13.90 8.72 0.79
C PHE A 27 12.75 9.56 1.36
N ALA A 28 12.50 10.74 0.77
CA ALA A 28 11.36 11.57 1.16
C ALA A 28 10.02 10.86 0.90
N ALA A 29 9.91 10.08 -0.18
CA ALA A 29 8.74 9.27 -0.46
C ALA A 29 8.51 8.20 0.62
N THR A 30 9.56 7.48 1.03
CA THR A 30 9.49 6.51 2.14
C THR A 30 9.03 7.16 3.44
N LEU A 31 9.63 8.30 3.80
CA LEU A 31 9.25 9.02 5.02
C LEU A 31 7.80 9.51 4.96
N THR A 32 7.35 9.95 3.79
CA THR A 32 5.94 10.32 3.58
C THR A 32 5.03 9.09 3.73
N ALA A 33 5.40 7.95 3.14
CA ALA A 33 4.66 6.69 3.28
C ALA A 33 4.54 6.29 4.75
N GLU A 34 5.65 6.33 5.48
CA GLU A 34 5.73 6.02 6.91
C GLU A 34 4.78 6.89 7.73
N LEU A 35 4.82 8.20 7.50
CA LEU A 35 3.95 9.15 8.20
C LEU A 35 2.47 8.93 7.86
N LEU A 36 2.15 8.65 6.59
CA LEU A 36 0.78 8.32 6.17
C LEU A 36 0.28 7.05 6.86
N VAL A 37 1.13 6.02 6.97
CA VAL A 37 0.80 4.79 7.70
C VAL A 37 0.60 5.09 9.18
N GLY A 38 1.50 5.84 9.82
CA GLY A 38 1.37 6.27 11.21
C GLY A 38 0.05 7.00 11.49
N TRP A 39 -0.29 8.01 10.68
CA TRP A 39 -1.56 8.73 10.78
C TRP A 39 -2.77 7.83 10.54
N THR A 40 -2.68 6.89 9.60
CA THR A 40 -3.75 5.92 9.34
C THR A 40 -3.97 5.02 10.55
N PHE A 41 -2.91 4.53 11.18
CA PHE A 41 -2.99 3.72 12.40
C PHE A 41 -3.58 4.50 13.57
N VAL A 42 -3.21 5.78 13.74
CA VAL A 42 -3.83 6.67 14.73
C VAL A 42 -5.33 6.85 14.46
N ALA A 43 -5.71 7.12 13.20
CA ALA A 43 -7.10 7.32 12.82
C ALA A 43 -7.94 6.04 13.01
N VAL A 44 -7.43 4.88 12.60
CA VAL A 44 -8.07 3.58 12.79
C VAL A 44 -8.17 3.25 14.27
N GLY A 45 -7.11 3.47 15.06
CA GLY A 45 -7.12 3.27 16.50
C GLY A 45 -8.16 4.13 17.20
N ALA A 46 -8.20 5.43 16.88
CA ALA A 46 -9.20 6.35 17.40
C ALA A 46 -10.64 5.92 17.00
N ALA A 47 -10.85 5.54 15.74
CA ALA A 47 -12.14 5.05 15.27
C ALA A 47 -12.58 3.76 15.99
N ALA A 48 -11.66 2.83 16.23
CA ALA A 48 -11.93 1.58 16.95
C ALA A 48 -12.26 1.82 18.44
N LEU A 49 -11.59 2.79 19.08
CA LEU A 49 -11.95 3.20 20.44
C LEU A 49 -13.32 3.87 20.49
N LEU A 50 -13.64 4.71 19.50
CA LEU A 50 -14.98 5.32 19.38
C LEU A 50 -16.07 4.27 19.09
N SER A 51 -15.79 3.25 18.28
CA SER A 51 -16.74 2.16 18.02
C SER A 51 -16.96 1.29 19.26
N ALA A 52 -15.94 1.07 20.08
CA ALA A 52 -16.07 0.36 21.35
C ALA A 52 -17.06 1.04 22.31
N LEU A 53 -17.21 2.36 22.23
CA LEU A 53 -18.22 3.09 23.03
C LEU A 53 -19.66 2.85 22.53
N ARG A 54 -19.83 2.46 21.27
CA ARG A 54 -21.15 2.21 20.65
C ARG A 54 -21.58 0.75 20.73
N GLU A 55 -20.67 -0.15 21.07
CA GLU A 55 -20.94 -1.59 21.13
C GLU A 55 -21.67 -1.98 22.42
N ARG A 56 -22.81 -2.67 22.24
CA ARG A 56 -23.68 -3.12 23.35
C ARG A 56 -23.21 -4.42 24.00
N GLY A 57 -22.37 -5.21 23.32
CA GLY A 57 -21.87 -6.50 23.81
C GLY A 57 -20.47 -6.38 24.42
N LYS A 58 -20.24 -7.00 25.60
CA LYS A 58 -18.94 -6.98 26.30
C LYS A 58 -17.79 -7.57 25.46
N GLY A 59 -18.06 -8.63 24.68
CA GLY A 59 -17.05 -9.31 23.87
C GLY A 59 -16.54 -8.47 22.68
N GLY A 60 -17.46 -7.87 21.93
CA GLY A 60 -17.10 -6.91 20.88
C GLY A 60 -16.32 -5.74 21.47
N ARG A 61 -16.84 -5.16 22.57
CA ARG A 61 -16.27 -3.95 23.17
C ARG A 61 -14.84 -4.15 23.60
N LEU A 62 -14.52 -5.28 24.23
CA LEU A 62 -13.16 -5.60 24.64
C LEU A 62 -12.22 -5.74 23.43
N MET A 63 -12.68 -6.41 22.37
CA MET A 63 -11.89 -6.56 21.14
C MET A 63 -11.62 -5.22 20.48
N SER A 64 -12.65 -4.36 20.34
CA SER A 64 -12.52 -3.02 19.75
C SER A 64 -11.62 -2.10 20.58
N VAL A 65 -11.65 -2.18 21.91
CA VAL A 65 -10.71 -1.46 22.78
C VAL A 65 -9.29 -1.96 22.56
N LEU A 66 -9.06 -3.27 22.60
CA LEU A 66 -7.72 -3.85 22.45
C LEU A 66 -7.11 -3.50 21.08
N LEU A 67 -7.85 -3.74 20.00
CA LEU A 67 -7.42 -3.41 18.64
C LEU A 67 -7.18 -1.91 18.49
N GLY A 68 -8.08 -1.08 19.05
CA GLY A 68 -7.94 0.37 19.03
C GLY A 68 -6.70 0.87 19.75
N LEU A 69 -6.41 0.33 20.94
CA LEU A 69 -5.22 0.68 21.71
C LEU A 69 -3.94 0.28 20.97
N VAL A 70 -3.89 -0.95 20.46
CA VAL A 70 -2.73 -1.46 19.71
C VAL A 70 -2.48 -0.60 18.47
N ALA A 71 -3.53 -0.29 17.69
CA ALA A 71 -3.39 0.55 16.51
C ALA A 71 -2.92 1.97 16.85
N LEU A 72 -3.44 2.57 17.94
CA LEU A 72 -3.01 3.89 18.41
C LEU A 72 -1.56 3.91 18.87
N ILE A 73 -1.14 2.92 19.67
CA ILE A 73 0.24 2.82 20.16
C ILE A 73 1.20 2.67 18.98
N MET A 74 0.91 1.74 18.07
CA MET A 74 1.69 1.55 16.84
C MET A 74 1.76 2.85 16.05
N GLY A 75 0.62 3.52 15.78
CA GLY A 75 0.59 4.77 15.03
C GLY A 75 1.40 5.90 15.68
N ILE A 76 1.28 6.08 17.00
CA ILE A 76 2.05 7.08 17.74
C ILE A 76 3.55 6.75 17.70
N GLU A 77 3.93 5.48 17.83
CA GLU A 77 5.33 5.06 17.77
C GLU A 77 5.94 5.33 16.38
N LEU A 78 5.23 5.01 15.30
CA LEU A 78 5.68 5.31 13.93
C LEU A 78 5.88 6.82 13.72
N LEU A 79 4.98 7.65 14.26
CA LEU A 79 5.08 9.11 14.15
C LEU A 79 6.18 9.70 15.04
N ALA A 80 6.41 9.13 16.23
CA ALA A 80 7.42 9.61 17.17
C ALA A 80 8.84 9.23 16.73
N LYS A 81 9.02 8.05 16.12
CA LYS A 81 10.32 7.53 15.67
C LYS A 81 10.23 7.00 14.23
N PRO A 82 10.06 7.87 13.22
CA PRO A 82 9.84 7.47 11.83
C PRO A 82 10.98 6.62 11.28
N LEU A 83 12.23 6.88 11.69
CA LEU A 83 13.37 6.06 11.25
C LEU A 83 13.26 4.60 11.72
N SER A 84 12.75 4.37 12.93
CA SER A 84 12.49 3.01 13.43
C SER A 84 11.28 2.40 12.74
N GLY A 85 10.27 3.21 12.44
CA GLY A 85 9.08 2.81 11.70
C GLY A 85 9.43 2.28 10.30
N ILE A 86 10.30 2.98 9.56
CA ILE A 86 10.75 2.58 8.22
C ILE A 86 11.39 1.19 8.23
N VAL A 87 12.20 0.91 9.25
CA VAL A 87 12.85 -0.39 9.45
C VAL A 87 11.79 -1.47 9.66
N SER A 88 10.85 -1.24 10.58
CA SER A 88 9.74 -2.17 10.86
C SER A 88 8.84 -2.41 9.65
N LEU A 89 8.41 -1.35 8.96
CA LEU A 89 7.59 -1.47 7.75
C LEU A 89 8.32 -2.21 6.63
N THR A 90 9.62 -1.98 6.48
CA THR A 90 10.41 -2.68 5.47
C THR A 90 10.50 -4.17 5.75
N VAL A 91 10.69 -4.58 7.01
CA VAL A 91 10.71 -6.00 7.38
C VAL A 91 9.36 -6.64 7.02
N VAL A 92 8.25 -5.98 7.36
CA VAL A 92 6.90 -6.46 7.01
C VAL A 92 6.76 -6.60 5.49
N VAL A 93 7.16 -5.60 4.71
CA VAL A 93 7.12 -5.66 3.25
C VAL A 93 8.01 -6.78 2.70
N GLY A 94 9.23 -6.95 3.23
CA GLY A 94 10.14 -8.03 2.85
C GLY A 94 9.52 -9.41 3.08
N VAL A 95 8.86 -9.62 4.23
CA VAL A 95 8.14 -10.86 4.53
C VAL A 95 6.97 -11.06 3.56
N ILE A 96 6.18 -10.02 3.28
CA ILE A 96 5.07 -10.09 2.31
C ILE A 96 5.59 -10.46 0.92
N LEU A 97 6.72 -9.91 0.47
CA LEU A 97 7.34 -10.24 -0.81
C LEU A 97 7.80 -11.70 -0.86
N ILE A 98 8.36 -12.23 0.24
CA ILE A 98 8.72 -13.65 0.35
C ILE A 98 7.47 -14.52 0.23
N VAL A 99 6.45 -14.27 1.06
CA VAL A 99 5.23 -15.08 1.09
C VAL A 99 4.51 -15.03 -0.26
N SER A 100 4.32 -13.84 -0.82
CA SER A 100 3.67 -13.67 -2.13
C SER A 100 4.48 -14.30 -3.26
N GLY A 101 5.81 -14.19 -3.24
CA GLY A 101 6.71 -14.84 -4.20
C GLY A 101 6.59 -16.36 -4.19
N VAL A 102 6.65 -16.96 -2.99
CA VAL A 102 6.48 -18.41 -2.81
C VAL A 102 5.09 -18.87 -3.29
N LEU A 103 4.02 -18.16 -2.91
CA LEU A 103 2.67 -18.52 -3.33
C LEU A 103 2.50 -18.44 -4.85
N ARG A 104 3.01 -17.40 -5.51
CA ARG A 104 2.94 -17.25 -6.97
C ARG A 104 3.66 -18.38 -7.69
N ILE A 105 4.84 -18.78 -7.21
CA ILE A 105 5.58 -19.92 -7.75
C ILE A 105 4.78 -21.22 -7.53
N ALA A 106 4.25 -21.43 -6.33
CA ALA A 106 3.44 -22.61 -6.03
C ALA A 106 2.18 -22.70 -6.92
N PHE A 107 1.48 -21.60 -7.16
CA PHE A 107 0.33 -21.55 -8.07
C PHE A 107 0.74 -21.82 -9.53
N ALA A 108 1.87 -21.27 -9.98
CA ALA A 108 2.38 -21.51 -11.33
C ALA A 108 2.71 -22.99 -11.56
N LEU A 109 3.24 -23.68 -10.55
CA LEU A 109 3.53 -25.12 -10.60
C LEU A 109 2.25 -25.97 -10.62
N ARG A 110 1.16 -25.49 -10.01
CA ARG A 110 -0.15 -26.18 -10.00
C ARG A 110 -0.95 -26.03 -11.29
N GLN A 111 -0.66 -25.03 -12.13
CA GLN A 111 -1.37 -24.79 -13.39
C GLN A 111 -0.41 -24.79 -14.59
N PRO A 112 0.20 -25.95 -14.92
CA PRO A 112 1.27 -26.01 -15.92
C PRO A 112 0.85 -25.61 -17.33
N SER A 113 -0.44 -25.70 -17.66
CA SER A 113 -1.02 -25.44 -18.99
C SER A 113 -1.55 -24.01 -19.19
N SER A 114 -1.51 -23.16 -18.15
CA SER A 114 -2.01 -21.79 -18.26
C SER A 114 -0.98 -20.87 -18.91
N PRO A 115 -1.37 -20.01 -19.88
CA PRO A 115 -0.47 -18.99 -20.43
C PRO A 115 0.05 -18.01 -19.37
N ALA A 116 -0.66 -17.87 -18.25
CA ALA A 116 -0.23 -17.04 -17.12
C ALA A 116 0.93 -17.64 -16.30
N ARG A 117 1.29 -18.92 -16.51
CA ARG A 117 2.35 -19.61 -15.76
C ARG A 117 3.68 -18.84 -15.79
N TRP A 118 4.13 -18.44 -16.99
CA TRP A 118 5.40 -17.73 -17.15
C TRP A 118 5.40 -16.38 -16.44
N ALA A 119 4.28 -15.65 -16.51
CA ALA A 119 4.12 -14.39 -15.79
C ALA A 119 4.14 -14.59 -14.27
N LEU A 120 3.50 -15.66 -13.76
CA LEU A 120 3.50 -15.99 -12.33
C LEU A 120 4.89 -16.42 -11.82
N LEU A 121 5.64 -17.22 -12.60
CA LEU A 121 7.00 -17.61 -12.27
C LEU A 121 7.95 -16.41 -12.25
N LEU A 122 7.94 -15.59 -13.29
CA LEU A 122 8.77 -14.39 -13.37
C LEU A 122 8.46 -13.42 -12.24
N SER A 123 7.17 -13.13 -11.99
CA SER A 123 6.76 -12.22 -10.92
C SER A 123 7.07 -12.79 -9.53
N GLY A 124 6.94 -14.10 -9.33
CA GLY A 124 7.30 -14.78 -8.08
C GLY A 124 8.80 -14.72 -7.81
N LEU A 125 9.62 -15.06 -8.82
CA LEU A 125 11.08 -15.00 -8.72
C LEU A 125 11.59 -13.57 -8.51
N LEU A 126 10.99 -12.60 -9.21
CA LEU A 126 11.30 -11.18 -9.03
C LEU A 126 10.96 -10.72 -7.60
N SER A 127 9.82 -11.15 -7.05
CA SER A 127 9.43 -10.82 -5.67
C SER A 127 10.44 -11.37 -4.65
N LEU A 128 10.92 -12.61 -4.85
CA LEU A 128 11.95 -13.21 -4.00
C LEU A 128 13.31 -12.52 -4.16
N ALA A 129 13.70 -12.15 -5.38
CA ALA A 129 14.92 -11.40 -5.64
C ALA A 129 14.88 -10.03 -4.95
N LEU A 130 13.77 -9.30 -5.08
CA LEU A 130 13.55 -8.03 -4.40
C LEU A 130 13.62 -8.17 -2.88
N ALA A 131 13.00 -9.20 -2.31
CA ALA A 131 13.12 -9.48 -0.87
C ALA A 131 14.58 -9.74 -0.46
N GLY A 132 15.31 -10.56 -1.22
CA GLY A 132 16.73 -10.80 -0.99
C GLY A 132 17.56 -9.52 -1.04
N MET A 133 17.29 -8.63 -2.01
CA MET A 133 17.95 -7.32 -2.12
C MET A 133 17.61 -6.39 -0.95
N ILE A 134 16.38 -6.43 -0.44
CA ILE A 134 15.97 -5.66 0.75
C ILE A 134 16.79 -6.11 1.96
N PHE A 135 16.84 -7.42 2.21
CA PHE A 135 17.51 -7.96 3.39
C PHE A 135 19.05 -7.90 3.30
N SER A 136 19.65 -7.90 2.10
CA SER A 136 21.11 -7.80 1.95
C SER A 136 21.67 -6.40 2.19
N GLY A 137 20.91 -5.35 1.88
CA GLY A 137 21.30 -3.94 2.13
C GLY A 137 20.73 -3.35 3.42
N PHE A 138 20.09 -4.17 4.25
CA PHE A 138 19.39 -3.73 5.45
C PHE A 138 20.37 -3.19 6.50
N PRO A 139 20.06 -2.06 7.19
CA PRO A 139 18.84 -1.25 7.12
C PRO A 139 18.92 -0.05 6.16
N GLN A 140 20.06 0.25 5.53
CA GLN A 140 20.21 1.44 4.69
C GLN A 140 19.44 1.38 3.37
N SER A 141 19.31 0.21 2.76
CA SER A 141 18.49 0.02 1.55
C SER A 141 16.99 0.11 1.83
N ALA A 142 16.56 -0.19 3.07
CA ALA A 142 15.16 -0.20 3.49
C ALA A 142 14.47 1.13 3.22
N ALA A 143 15.18 2.22 3.52
CA ALA A 143 14.66 3.58 3.38
C ALA A 143 14.48 4.04 1.93
N VAL A 144 15.04 3.34 0.95
CA VAL A 144 14.88 3.66 -0.48
C VAL A 144 13.82 2.76 -1.11
N VAL A 145 13.78 1.49 -0.73
CA VAL A 145 12.90 0.49 -1.35
C VAL A 145 11.43 0.83 -1.16
N LEU A 146 11.00 1.18 0.06
CA LEU A 146 9.61 1.56 0.32
C LEU A 146 9.14 2.76 -0.54
N GLY A 147 10.01 3.75 -0.72
CA GLY A 147 9.73 4.94 -1.51
C GLY A 147 9.63 4.64 -3.00
N LEU A 148 10.46 3.72 -3.50
CA LEU A 148 10.34 3.22 -4.87
C LEU A 148 9.04 2.44 -5.07
N PHE A 149 8.66 1.58 -4.11
CA PHE A 149 7.36 0.90 -4.13
C PHE A 149 6.20 1.90 -4.15
N LEU A 150 6.22 2.90 -3.26
CA LEU A 150 5.19 3.94 -3.24
C LEU A 150 5.15 4.72 -4.55
N ALA A 151 6.31 5.08 -5.13
CA ALA A 151 6.38 5.81 -6.38
C ALA A 151 5.75 5.02 -7.54
N ILE A 152 6.11 3.75 -7.67
CA ILE A 152 5.56 2.84 -8.70
C ILE A 152 4.05 2.70 -8.51
N GLU A 153 3.59 2.50 -7.27
CA GLU A 153 2.17 2.36 -6.95
C GLU A 153 1.38 3.64 -7.29
N LEU A 154 1.91 4.82 -6.93
CA LEU A 154 1.30 6.11 -7.24
C LEU A 154 1.21 6.38 -8.74
N ILE A 155 2.23 6.01 -9.51
CA ILE A 155 2.22 6.12 -10.97
C ILE A 155 1.17 5.17 -11.55
N ALA A 156 1.19 3.89 -11.16
CA ALA A 156 0.26 2.88 -11.65
C ALA A 156 -1.20 3.27 -11.34
N ASN A 157 -1.46 3.69 -10.10
CA ASN A 157 -2.77 4.14 -9.68
C ASN A 157 -3.18 5.44 -10.40
N GLY A 158 -2.24 6.38 -10.61
CA GLY A 158 -2.48 7.60 -11.38
C GLY A 158 -2.94 7.31 -12.81
N VAL A 159 -2.23 6.43 -13.52
CA VAL A 159 -2.62 5.99 -14.87
C VAL A 159 -3.99 5.31 -14.85
N ALA A 160 -4.24 4.41 -13.89
CA ALA A 160 -5.51 3.71 -13.76
C ALA A 160 -6.70 4.69 -13.53
N LEU A 161 -6.54 5.66 -12.64
CA LEU A 161 -7.57 6.67 -12.35
C LEU A 161 -7.85 7.57 -13.56
N ILE A 162 -6.83 7.95 -14.32
CA ILE A 162 -6.99 8.71 -15.58
C ILE A 162 -7.76 7.88 -16.61
N MET A 163 -7.43 6.59 -16.79
CA MET A 163 -8.16 5.70 -17.68
C MET A 163 -9.64 5.56 -17.27
N LEU A 164 -9.91 5.37 -15.97
CA LEU A 164 -11.26 5.30 -15.43
C LEU A 164 -12.05 6.61 -15.65
N ALA A 165 -11.39 7.76 -15.49
CA ALA A 165 -12.00 9.06 -15.74
C ALA A 165 -12.39 9.22 -17.22
N LEU A 166 -11.50 8.85 -18.15
CA LEU A 166 -11.76 8.89 -19.59
C LEU A 166 -12.88 7.93 -19.99
N MET A 167 -12.89 6.70 -19.45
CA MET A 167 -13.94 5.72 -19.72
C MET A 167 -15.31 6.19 -19.21
N ARG A 168 -15.37 6.78 -18.01
CA ARG A 168 -16.61 7.38 -17.47
C ARG A 168 -17.09 8.56 -18.32
N LYS A 169 -16.18 9.42 -18.79
CA LYS A 169 -16.51 10.54 -19.68
C LYS A 169 -17.10 10.02 -21.00
N ALA A 170 -16.49 9.01 -21.61
CA ALA A 170 -16.97 8.39 -22.85
C ALA A 170 -18.35 7.72 -22.66
N LEU A 171 -18.60 7.06 -21.53
CA LEU A 171 -19.90 6.45 -21.22
C LEU A 171 -21.00 7.51 -21.07
N LEU A 172 -20.73 8.61 -20.36
CA LEU A 172 -21.68 9.71 -20.20
C LEU A 172 -22.02 10.40 -21.53
N ALA A 173 -21.08 10.45 -22.47
CA ALA A 173 -21.30 10.98 -23.81
C ALA A 173 -22.17 10.08 -24.69
N ARG A 174 -22.24 8.77 -24.41
CA ARG A 174 -23.10 7.80 -25.14
C ARG A 174 -24.54 7.75 -24.63
N LEU A 175 -24.78 8.22 -23.41
CA LEU A 175 -26.09 8.21 -22.74
C LEU A 175 -26.86 9.54 -22.89
N ARG A 176 -26.28 10.51 -23.62
CA ARG A 176 -26.90 11.77 -24.03
C ARG A 176 -27.16 11.72 -25.53
#